data_AF-A0A1F1K972-F1
#
_entry.id   AF-A0A1F1K972-F1
#
_cell.length_a   1.000
_cell.length_b   1.000
_cell.length_c   1.000
_cell.angle_alpha   90.00
_cell.angle_beta   90.00
_cell.angle_gamma   90.00
#
_symmetry.space_group_name_H-M   'P 1'
#
loop_
_entity.id
_entity.type
_entity.pdbx_description
1 polymer ?
#
loop_
_entity_poly.entity_id
_entity_poly.type
_entity_poly.pdbx_seq_one_letter_code
_entity_poly.pdbx_strand_id
1 'polypeptide(L)'
;MFGRKKPVTGARDAAASAEPESQAPSSTGPHDRSSVPDVREYYTALGYGHIDLGSLVIGVPRGRDLNVALDPAGQPEFHVVTQVSRVIPRAFAAPKSAGQWRTMVAGMREQLEQQGADVSVVDGPWGRELVAVLPGAVFRAIGVDGYRWTAEVRVMATPELAEQAAEEGREVFRHLLINRGDGPMPVREQLPLTIPDEIQQALTQARSQQAAQQQAQAYQQQMAAGQQGRSGQATQAGAQAASANPQAAPGNPQSAPGNP
;
A
#
# COMPACT_ATOMS: atom_id res chain seq x y z
N MET A 1 -88.63 -12.29 -21.33
CA MET A 1 -87.66 -11.50 -22.11
C MET A 1 -86.25 -11.85 -21.67
N PHE A 2 -85.36 -11.84 -22.65
CA PHE A 2 -83.96 -12.29 -22.68
C PHE A 2 -83.00 -11.54 -21.73
N GLY A 3 -81.89 -12.18 -21.34
CA GLY A 3 -80.63 -11.48 -21.05
C GLY A 3 -79.71 -12.07 -19.96
N ARG A 4 -78.76 -12.95 -20.35
CA ARG A 4 -77.57 -13.36 -19.57
C ARG A 4 -76.52 -12.23 -19.51
N LYS A 5 -75.79 -12.07 -18.37
CA LYS A 5 -74.32 -12.32 -18.23
C LYS A 5 -73.66 -11.73 -16.95
N LYS A 6 -72.85 -12.61 -16.33
CA LYS A 6 -71.56 -12.47 -15.61
C LYS A 6 -71.46 -11.75 -14.24
N PRO A 7 -70.86 -12.41 -13.23
CA PRO A 7 -70.19 -11.76 -12.11
C PRO A 7 -68.69 -11.53 -12.44
N VAL A 8 -68.12 -10.41 -12.00
CA VAL A 8 -66.66 -10.22 -11.93
C VAL A 8 -66.29 -9.67 -10.56
N THR A 9 -65.48 -10.48 -9.91
CA THR A 9 -64.69 -10.34 -8.69
C THR A 9 -63.90 -9.04 -8.64
N GLY A 10 -64.06 -8.25 -7.58
CA GLY A 10 -63.16 -7.16 -7.21
C GLY A 10 -62.24 -7.64 -6.09
N ALA A 11 -60.99 -7.91 -6.45
CA ALA A 11 -59.94 -8.40 -5.58
C ALA A 11 -59.55 -7.36 -4.52
N ARG A 12 -59.25 -7.85 -3.31
CA ARG A 12 -58.53 -7.12 -2.26
C ARG A 12 -57.08 -6.94 -2.72
N ASP A 13 -56.65 -5.69 -2.92
CA ASP A 13 -55.23 -5.35 -2.98
C ASP A 13 -54.65 -5.46 -1.56
N ALA A 14 -54.20 -6.66 -1.22
CA ALA A 14 -53.25 -6.86 -0.13
C ALA A 14 -51.87 -6.50 -0.69
N ALA A 15 -51.39 -5.30 -0.38
CA ALA A 15 -50.01 -4.90 -0.62
C ALA A 15 -49.08 -5.85 0.14
N ALA A 16 -48.59 -6.87 -0.56
CA ALA A 16 -47.52 -7.72 -0.08
C ALA A 16 -46.25 -6.87 -0.01
N SER A 17 -45.78 -6.63 1.22
CA SER A 17 -44.46 -6.09 1.49
C SER A 17 -43.44 -7.04 0.86
N ALA A 18 -42.82 -6.62 -0.23
CA ALA A 18 -41.67 -7.30 -0.80
C ALA A 18 -40.50 -7.18 0.19
N GLU A 19 -40.12 -8.30 0.80
CA GLU A 19 -38.84 -8.45 1.48
C GLU A 19 -37.71 -8.16 0.47
N PRO A 20 -36.60 -7.54 0.88
CA PRO A 20 -35.49 -7.33 -0.04
C PRO A 20 -34.90 -8.70 -0.40
N GLU A 21 -35.05 -9.09 -1.66
CA GLU A 21 -34.31 -10.20 -2.25
C GLU A 21 -32.83 -10.01 -1.93
N SER A 22 -32.28 -10.98 -1.20
CA SER A 22 -30.85 -11.14 -0.99
C SER A 22 -30.17 -11.15 -2.35
N GLN A 23 -29.51 -10.05 -2.72
CA GLN A 23 -28.67 -9.98 -3.91
C GLN A 23 -27.72 -11.18 -3.89
N ALA A 24 -27.84 -12.05 -4.89
CA ALA A 24 -26.89 -13.13 -5.11
C ALA A 24 -25.47 -12.54 -5.16
N PRO A 25 -24.45 -13.19 -4.57
CA PRO A 25 -23.08 -12.72 -4.65
C PRO A 25 -22.70 -12.61 -6.14
N SER A 26 -22.29 -11.41 -6.56
CA SER A 26 -21.83 -11.18 -7.93
C SER A 26 -20.65 -12.10 -8.23
N SER A 27 -20.60 -12.65 -9.44
CA SER A 27 -19.51 -13.51 -9.92
C SER A 27 -18.16 -12.78 -10.06
N THR A 28 -18.05 -11.55 -9.56
CA THR A 28 -16.97 -10.60 -9.85
C THR A 28 -15.98 -10.46 -8.70
N GLY A 29 -16.11 -11.26 -7.63
CA GLY A 29 -15.33 -11.12 -6.39
C GLY A 29 -15.54 -9.75 -5.74
N PRO A 30 -14.72 -9.30 -4.79
CA PRO A 30 -13.96 -10.13 -3.85
C PRO A 30 -14.82 -11.25 -3.25
N HIS A 31 -14.18 -12.34 -2.85
CA HIS A 31 -14.87 -13.56 -2.46
C HIS A 31 -14.79 -13.79 -0.96
N ASP A 32 -15.80 -14.44 -0.39
CA ASP A 32 -15.66 -15.03 0.93
C ASP A 32 -14.67 -16.20 0.85
N ARG A 33 -13.72 -16.27 1.79
CA ARG A 33 -12.69 -17.32 1.83
C ARG A 33 -13.27 -18.72 1.83
N SER A 34 -14.47 -18.90 2.42
CA SER A 34 -15.17 -20.19 2.43
C SER A 34 -15.63 -20.67 1.04
N SER A 35 -15.75 -19.76 0.06
CA SER A 35 -16.14 -20.11 -1.32
C SER A 35 -14.99 -20.68 -2.16
N VAL A 36 -13.75 -20.60 -1.67
CA VAL A 36 -12.55 -21.09 -2.35
C VAL A 36 -11.96 -22.26 -1.56
N PRO A 37 -12.15 -23.53 -1.98
CA PRO A 37 -11.70 -24.69 -1.21
C PRO A 37 -10.17 -24.73 -1.03
N ASP A 38 -9.43 -24.56 -2.12
CA ASP A 38 -7.96 -24.52 -2.14
C ASP A 38 -7.48 -23.16 -2.67
N VAL A 39 -6.92 -22.37 -1.76
CA VAL A 39 -6.37 -21.03 -2.06
C VAL A 39 -5.15 -21.11 -2.96
N ARG A 40 -4.28 -22.09 -2.72
CA ARG A 40 -3.05 -22.23 -3.49
C ARG A 40 -3.38 -22.61 -4.92
N GLU A 41 -4.28 -23.58 -5.10
CA GLU A 41 -4.75 -23.98 -6.43
C GLU A 41 -5.43 -22.81 -7.16
N TYR A 42 -6.30 -22.06 -6.47
CA TYR A 42 -6.99 -20.89 -7.02
C TYR A 42 -6.01 -19.87 -7.61
N TYR A 43 -5.00 -19.43 -6.84
CA TYR A 43 -4.04 -18.45 -7.34
C TYR A 43 -3.04 -19.05 -8.35
N THR A 44 -2.70 -20.34 -8.21
CA THR A 44 -1.86 -21.02 -9.20
C THR A 44 -2.54 -21.08 -10.57
N ALA A 45 -3.85 -21.35 -10.61
CA ALA A 45 -4.64 -21.37 -11.85
C ALA A 45 -4.72 -19.99 -12.53
N LEU A 46 -4.74 -18.91 -11.73
CA LEU A 46 -4.64 -17.53 -12.21
C LEU A 46 -3.21 -17.15 -12.63
N GLY A 47 -2.21 -17.98 -12.31
CA GLY A 47 -0.80 -17.68 -12.51
C GLY A 47 -0.27 -16.59 -11.57
N TYR A 48 -0.93 -16.36 -10.44
CA TYR A 48 -0.62 -15.32 -9.46
C TYR A 48 0.25 -15.85 -8.32
N GLY A 49 1.05 -14.97 -7.73
CA GLY A 49 1.51 -15.15 -6.35
C GLY A 49 0.38 -14.84 -5.37
N HIS A 50 0.48 -15.24 -4.12
CA HIS A 50 -0.47 -14.81 -3.09
C HIS A 50 0.17 -14.76 -1.71
N ILE A 51 -0.46 -13.99 -0.84
CA ILE A 51 -0.16 -13.91 0.58
C ILE A 51 -1.46 -14.09 1.37
N ASP A 52 -1.45 -15.01 2.34
CA ASP A 52 -2.55 -15.18 3.28
C ASP A 52 -2.22 -14.41 4.57
N LEU A 53 -3.05 -13.44 4.91
CA LEU A 53 -2.92 -12.59 6.10
C LEU A 53 -3.92 -12.98 7.19
N GLY A 54 -4.45 -14.21 7.16
CA GLY A 54 -5.46 -14.71 8.07
C GLY A 54 -6.86 -14.19 7.72
N SER A 55 -7.08 -12.87 7.80
CA SER A 55 -8.39 -12.27 7.51
C SER A 55 -8.57 -11.81 6.06
N LEU A 56 -7.46 -11.73 5.31
CA LEU A 56 -7.43 -11.25 3.94
C LEU A 56 -6.36 -12.02 3.18
N VAL A 57 -6.72 -12.60 2.05
CA VAL A 57 -5.76 -13.17 1.10
C VAL A 57 -5.66 -12.24 -0.08
N ILE A 58 -4.43 -11.83 -0.41
CA ILE A 58 -4.13 -10.91 -1.50
C ILE A 58 -3.45 -11.70 -2.62
N GLY A 59 -4.10 -11.76 -3.77
CA GLY A 59 -3.49 -12.21 -5.01
C GLY A 59 -2.57 -11.14 -5.59
N VAL A 60 -1.39 -11.55 -6.05
CA VAL A 60 -0.41 -10.68 -6.69
C VAL A 60 -0.28 -11.11 -8.16
N PRO A 61 -0.91 -10.37 -9.10
CA PRO A 61 -0.77 -10.62 -10.52
C PRO A 61 0.68 -10.57 -10.98
N ARG A 62 0.98 -11.23 -12.10
CA ARG A 62 2.35 -11.27 -12.65
C ARG A 62 2.86 -9.87 -12.97
N GLY A 63 4.15 -9.64 -12.70
CA GLY A 63 4.79 -8.36 -12.96
C GLY A 63 4.42 -7.27 -11.94
N ARG A 64 3.81 -7.63 -10.81
CA ARG A 64 3.53 -6.73 -9.69
C ARG A 64 4.30 -7.17 -8.45
N ASP A 65 4.70 -6.20 -7.65
CA ASP A 65 5.38 -6.44 -6.39
C ASP A 65 4.42 -6.24 -5.21
N LEU A 66 4.63 -7.01 -4.15
CA LEU A 66 3.93 -6.82 -2.88
C LEU A 66 4.88 -6.16 -1.88
N ASN A 67 4.56 -4.93 -1.48
CA ASN A 67 5.30 -4.18 -0.48
C ASN A 67 4.52 -4.08 0.82
N VAL A 68 5.24 -4.04 1.94
CA VAL A 68 4.67 -3.81 3.28
C VAL A 68 5.16 -2.45 3.77
N ALA A 69 4.24 -1.59 4.17
CA ALA A 69 4.51 -0.32 4.83
C ALA A 69 3.82 -0.27 6.20
N LEU A 70 4.05 0.81 6.94
CA LEU A 70 3.26 1.16 8.11
C LEU A 70 2.37 2.34 7.74
N ASP A 71 1.10 2.28 8.10
CA ASP A 71 0.18 3.42 8.00
C ASP A 71 0.51 4.50 9.05
N PRO A 72 -0.12 5.68 9.00
CA PRO A 72 0.12 6.74 9.99
C PRO A 72 -0.19 6.35 11.45
N ALA A 73 -1.00 5.32 11.68
CA ALA A 73 -1.29 4.76 13.00
C ALA A 73 -0.30 3.66 13.42
N GLY A 74 0.72 3.40 12.61
CA GLY A 74 1.75 2.39 12.85
C GLY A 74 1.28 0.96 12.56
N GLN A 75 0.13 0.78 11.89
CA GLN A 75 -0.38 -0.54 11.52
C GLN A 75 0.21 -0.99 10.17
N PRO A 76 0.50 -2.28 9.98
CA PRO A 76 0.97 -2.80 8.70
C PRO A 76 -0.06 -2.56 7.57
N GLU A 77 0.40 -1.99 6.47
CA GLU A 77 -0.36 -1.78 5.23
C GLU A 77 0.32 -2.50 4.06
N PHE A 78 -0.46 -3.20 3.26
CA PHE A 78 0.03 -3.99 2.12
C PHE A 78 -0.28 -3.28 0.80
N HIS A 79 0.73 -3.19 -0.05
CA HIS A 79 0.65 -2.47 -1.31
C HIS A 79 1.00 -3.43 -2.46
N VAL A 80 0.07 -3.66 -3.37
CA VAL A 80 0.39 -4.25 -4.67
C VAL A 80 0.81 -3.11 -5.59
N VAL A 81 2.07 -3.12 -6.02
CA VAL A 81 2.72 -2.01 -6.71
C VAL A 81 3.13 -2.42 -8.12
N THR A 82 2.92 -1.50 -9.06
CA THR A 82 3.41 -1.59 -10.44
C THR A 82 4.11 -0.27 -10.80
N GLN A 83 4.54 -0.15 -12.06
CA GLN A 83 5.04 1.13 -12.59
C GLN A 83 3.95 2.19 -12.69
N VAL A 84 2.66 1.80 -12.70
CA VAL A 84 1.54 2.71 -12.96
C VAL A 84 0.64 2.92 -11.75
N SER A 85 0.61 1.97 -10.81
CA SER A 85 -0.33 1.99 -9.69
C SER A 85 0.28 1.55 -8.36
N ARG A 86 -0.32 2.07 -7.30
CA ARG A 86 -0.21 1.51 -5.94
C ARG A 86 -1.61 1.17 -5.47
N VAL A 87 -1.87 -0.12 -5.32
CA VAL A 87 -3.15 -0.68 -4.89
C VAL A 87 -3.03 -1.14 -3.43
N ILE A 88 -3.96 -0.69 -2.58
CA ILE A 88 -3.99 -0.98 -1.14
C ILE A 88 -5.29 -1.71 -0.80
N PRO A 89 -5.25 -3.06 -0.70
CA PRO A 89 -6.41 -3.85 -0.29
C PRO A 89 -6.71 -3.72 1.20
N ARG A 90 -7.98 -3.54 1.56
CA ARG A 90 -8.44 -3.48 2.95
C ARG A 90 -9.77 -4.22 3.10
N ALA A 91 -9.98 -4.77 4.28
CA ALA A 91 -11.23 -5.43 4.65
C ALA A 91 -11.66 -5.02 6.04
N PHE A 92 -12.95 -4.86 6.25
CA PHE A 92 -13.55 -4.36 7.47
C PHE A 92 -14.66 -5.30 7.93
N ALA A 93 -14.85 -5.42 9.25
CA ALA A 93 -16.05 -6.03 9.79
C ALA A 93 -17.27 -5.16 9.46
N ALA A 94 -18.38 -5.81 9.12
CA ALA A 94 -19.62 -5.13 8.75
C ALA A 94 -20.86 -5.76 9.39
N PRO A 95 -21.99 -5.04 9.47
CA PRO A 95 -23.28 -5.63 9.81
C PRO A 95 -23.68 -6.71 8.81
N LYS A 96 -24.72 -7.47 9.14
CA LYS A 96 -25.35 -8.39 8.17
C LYS A 96 -26.08 -7.64 7.04
N SER A 97 -26.50 -6.41 7.30
CA SER A 97 -27.14 -5.54 6.30
C SER A 97 -26.10 -4.82 5.45
N ALA A 98 -26.35 -4.73 4.15
CA ALA A 98 -25.55 -3.91 3.24
C ALA A 98 -25.67 -2.40 3.55
N GLY A 99 -24.75 -1.61 3.01
CA GLY A 99 -24.73 -0.14 3.07
C GLY A 99 -23.49 0.46 3.73
N GLN A 100 -22.59 -0.37 4.27
CA GLN A 100 -21.36 0.12 4.90
C GLN A 100 -20.43 0.77 3.86
N TRP A 101 -20.26 0.18 2.68
CA TRP A 101 -19.48 0.78 1.60
C TRP A 101 -20.00 2.17 1.22
N ARG A 102 -21.32 2.35 1.14
CA ARG A 102 -21.94 3.66 0.87
C ARG A 102 -21.54 4.70 1.93
N THR A 103 -21.57 4.31 3.20
CA THR A 103 -21.17 5.19 4.30
C THR A 103 -19.67 5.50 4.27
N MET A 104 -18.83 4.52 3.93
CA MET A 104 -17.38 4.72 3.76
C MET A 104 -17.08 5.70 2.63
N VAL A 105 -17.73 5.56 1.47
CA VAL A 105 -17.62 6.50 0.34
C VAL A 105 -18.01 7.92 0.75
N ALA A 106 -19.10 8.08 1.51
CA ALA A 106 -19.53 9.40 1.99
C ALA A 106 -18.48 10.04 2.92
N GLY A 107 -17.93 9.29 3.87
CA GLY A 107 -16.88 9.78 4.76
C GLY A 107 -15.56 10.07 4.05
N MET A 108 -15.15 9.22 3.11
CA MET A 108 -13.95 9.45 2.29
C MET A 108 -14.10 10.70 1.43
N ARG A 109 -15.26 10.92 0.82
CA ARG A 109 -15.55 12.14 0.05
C ARG A 109 -15.33 13.38 0.92
N GLU A 110 -15.98 13.43 2.08
CA GLU A 110 -15.87 14.57 3.00
C GLU A 110 -14.41 14.83 3.38
N GLN A 111 -13.65 13.78 3.73
CA GLN A 111 -12.24 13.91 4.09
C GLN A 111 -11.36 14.40 2.93
N LEU A 112 -11.62 13.96 1.70
CA LEU A 112 -10.84 14.34 0.52
C LEU A 112 -11.19 15.75 0.03
N GLU A 113 -12.46 16.15 0.10
CA GLU A 113 -12.89 17.52 -0.18
C GLU A 113 -12.28 18.51 0.82
N GLN A 114 -12.20 18.14 2.11
CA GLN A 114 -11.49 18.93 3.13
C GLN A 114 -9.99 19.09 2.85
N GLN A 115 -9.39 18.15 2.10
CA GLN A 115 -8.00 18.21 1.64
C GLN A 115 -7.85 18.99 0.31
N GLY A 116 -8.95 19.52 -0.23
CA GLY A 116 -8.95 20.30 -1.48
C GLY A 116 -8.95 19.45 -2.75
N ALA A 117 -9.28 18.17 -2.67
CA ALA A 117 -9.42 17.32 -3.85
C ALA A 117 -10.72 17.60 -4.59
N ASP A 118 -10.71 17.45 -5.93
CA ASP A 118 -11.93 17.38 -6.73
C ASP A 118 -12.47 15.96 -6.71
N VAL A 119 -13.62 15.74 -6.06
CA VAL A 119 -14.16 14.42 -5.76
C VAL A 119 -15.43 14.14 -6.57
N SER A 120 -15.41 13.03 -7.31
CA SER A 120 -16.56 12.49 -8.02
C SER A 120 -16.86 11.06 -7.56
N VAL A 121 -18.10 10.61 -7.77
CA VAL A 121 -18.47 9.20 -7.61
C VAL A 121 -18.99 8.71 -8.95
N VAL A 122 -18.42 7.61 -9.41
CA VAL A 122 -18.73 6.99 -10.70
C VAL A 122 -19.27 5.58 -10.50
N ASP A 123 -19.96 5.06 -11.49
CA ASP A 123 -20.40 3.67 -11.48
C ASP A 123 -19.27 2.77 -11.99
N GLY A 124 -18.97 1.73 -11.22
CA GLY A 124 -18.01 0.69 -11.54
C GLY A 124 -18.60 -0.72 -11.38
N PRO A 125 -17.80 -1.78 -11.59
CA PRO A 125 -18.31 -3.16 -11.64
C PRO A 125 -18.93 -3.66 -10.32
N TRP A 126 -18.61 -3.02 -9.20
CA TRP A 126 -19.14 -3.32 -7.87
C TRP A 126 -20.14 -2.26 -7.37
N GLY A 127 -20.56 -1.35 -8.25
CA GLY A 127 -21.35 -0.17 -7.90
C GLY A 127 -20.46 1.06 -7.75
N ARG A 128 -20.76 1.90 -6.77
CA ARG A 128 -20.09 3.21 -6.62
C ARG A 128 -18.59 3.06 -6.37
N GLU A 129 -17.80 3.76 -7.18
CA GLU A 129 -16.39 4.01 -6.96
C GLU A 129 -16.19 5.50 -6.68
N LEU A 130 -15.31 5.83 -5.74
CA LEU A 130 -14.93 7.23 -5.46
C LEU A 130 -13.68 7.56 -6.26
N VAL A 131 -13.66 8.71 -6.91
CA VAL A 131 -12.49 9.26 -7.61
C VAL A 131 -12.19 10.64 -7.07
N ALA A 132 -10.96 10.87 -6.64
CA ALA A 132 -10.51 12.17 -6.17
C ALA A 132 -9.25 12.59 -6.92
N VAL A 133 -9.29 13.78 -7.51
CA VAL A 133 -8.16 14.38 -8.23
C VAL A 133 -7.45 15.35 -7.30
N LEU A 134 -6.16 15.11 -7.11
CA LEU A 134 -5.23 15.91 -6.31
C LEU A 134 -4.12 16.46 -7.24
N PRO A 135 -3.38 17.50 -6.83
CA PRO A 135 -2.24 17.98 -7.61
C PRO A 135 -1.21 16.86 -7.87
N GLY A 136 -1.11 16.41 -9.12
CA GLY A 136 -0.18 15.37 -9.57
C GLY A 136 -0.58 13.93 -9.22
N ALA A 137 -1.77 13.68 -8.68
CA ALA A 137 -2.21 12.34 -8.31
C ALA A 137 -3.72 12.15 -8.48
N VAL A 138 -4.13 10.92 -8.82
CA VAL A 138 -5.51 10.48 -8.78
C VAL A 138 -5.64 9.36 -7.75
N PHE A 139 -6.58 9.54 -6.84
CA PHE A 139 -7.01 8.55 -5.87
C PHE A 139 -8.32 7.92 -6.38
N ARG A 140 -8.39 6.59 -6.38
CA ARG A 140 -9.66 5.87 -6.60
C ARG A 140 -9.89 4.87 -5.47
N ALA A 141 -11.11 4.81 -4.94
CA ALA A 141 -11.53 3.77 -4.02
C ALA A 141 -12.65 2.93 -4.64
N ILE A 142 -12.47 1.62 -4.60
CA ILE A 142 -13.37 0.60 -5.16
C ILE A 142 -13.73 -0.35 -4.03
N GLY A 143 -15.01 -0.66 -3.83
CA GLY A 143 -15.42 -1.45 -2.68
C GLY A 143 -16.78 -2.12 -2.84
N VAL A 144 -17.03 -3.11 -1.99
CA VAL A 144 -18.30 -3.86 -1.95
C VAL A 144 -18.57 -4.38 -0.54
N ASP A 145 -19.86 -4.46 -0.19
CA ASP A 145 -20.31 -5.14 1.02
C ASP A 145 -20.57 -6.62 0.73
N GLY A 146 -19.96 -7.50 1.52
CA GLY A 146 -20.27 -8.93 1.58
C GLY A 146 -21.04 -9.29 2.85
N TYR A 147 -21.18 -10.58 3.14
CA TYR A 147 -21.88 -11.02 4.35
C TYR A 147 -21.01 -10.81 5.58
N ARG A 148 -21.32 -9.75 6.36
CA ARG A 148 -20.62 -9.35 7.60
C ARG A 148 -19.21 -8.78 7.40
N TRP A 149 -18.86 -8.44 6.17
CA TRP A 149 -17.61 -7.76 5.85
C TRP A 149 -17.81 -6.73 4.73
N THR A 150 -16.95 -5.73 4.67
CA THR A 150 -16.81 -4.81 3.54
C THR A 150 -15.37 -4.84 3.08
N ALA A 151 -15.13 -4.99 1.79
CA ALA A 151 -13.78 -4.93 1.22
C ALA A 151 -13.64 -3.70 0.35
N GLU A 152 -12.45 -3.11 0.34
CA GLU A 152 -12.08 -2.03 -0.59
C GLU A 152 -10.66 -2.22 -1.12
N VAL A 153 -10.37 -1.61 -2.26
CA VAL A 153 -9.02 -1.24 -2.66
C VAL A 153 -8.94 0.27 -2.83
N ARG A 154 -7.82 0.84 -2.42
CA ARG A 154 -7.43 2.22 -2.77
C ARG A 154 -6.33 2.19 -3.80
N VAL A 155 -6.49 2.96 -4.87
CA VAL A 155 -5.62 2.96 -6.04
C VAL A 155 -5.06 4.36 -6.23
N MET A 156 -3.74 4.49 -6.13
CA MET A 156 -3.03 5.74 -6.38
C MET A 156 -2.30 5.65 -7.72
N ALA A 157 -2.39 6.70 -8.52
CA ALA A 157 -1.65 6.83 -9.78
C ALA A 157 -1.42 8.30 -10.16
N THR A 158 -0.58 8.54 -11.17
CA THR A 158 -0.53 9.86 -11.81
C THR A 158 -1.78 10.06 -12.69
N PRO A 159 -2.20 11.32 -12.98
CA PRO A 159 -3.39 11.57 -13.78
C PRO A 159 -3.40 10.88 -15.14
N GLU A 160 -2.23 10.77 -15.79
CA GLU A 160 -2.09 10.17 -17.12
C GLU A 160 -2.33 8.66 -17.13
N LEU A 161 -2.09 8.01 -15.98
CA LEU A 161 -2.16 6.55 -15.82
C LEU A 161 -3.38 6.11 -15.00
N ALA A 162 -4.25 7.04 -14.61
CA ALA A 162 -5.32 6.81 -13.65
C ALA A 162 -6.31 5.71 -14.08
N GLU A 163 -6.68 5.63 -15.37
CA GLU A 163 -7.62 4.60 -15.83
C GLU A 163 -6.96 3.23 -15.95
N GLN A 164 -5.70 3.17 -16.40
CA GLN A 164 -4.94 1.92 -16.38
C GLN A 164 -4.78 1.41 -14.95
N ALA A 165 -4.43 2.29 -14.00
CA ALA A 165 -4.32 1.95 -12.60
C ALA A 165 -5.67 1.49 -12.01
N ALA A 166 -6.79 2.07 -12.45
CA ALA A 166 -8.11 1.61 -12.06
C ALA A 166 -8.32 0.15 -12.45
N GLU A 167 -8.01 -0.23 -13.70
CA GLU A 167 -8.10 -1.63 -14.14
C GLU A 167 -7.17 -2.57 -13.35
N GLU A 168 -5.94 -2.14 -13.04
CA GLU A 168 -5.04 -2.93 -12.20
C GLU A 168 -5.62 -3.14 -10.79
N GLY A 169 -6.22 -2.10 -10.22
CA GLY A 169 -6.90 -2.15 -8.93
C GLY A 169 -8.12 -3.08 -8.95
N ARG A 170 -8.93 -3.03 -10.01
CA ARG A 170 -10.09 -3.91 -10.21
C ARG A 170 -9.66 -5.38 -10.34
N GLU A 171 -8.54 -5.65 -11.02
CA GLU A 171 -7.97 -7.00 -11.11
C GLU A 171 -7.56 -7.53 -9.74
N VAL A 172 -6.85 -6.74 -8.92
CA VAL A 172 -6.51 -7.13 -7.54
C VAL A 172 -7.78 -7.35 -6.72
N PHE A 173 -8.73 -6.42 -6.81
CA PHE A 173 -9.96 -6.43 -6.00
C PHE A 173 -10.83 -7.67 -6.26
N ARG A 174 -10.97 -8.05 -7.54
CA ARG A 174 -11.68 -9.27 -7.96
C ARG A 174 -11.17 -10.52 -7.27
N HIS A 175 -9.87 -10.59 -7.01
CA HIS A 175 -9.20 -11.79 -6.51
C HIS A 175 -8.81 -11.71 -5.03
N LEU A 176 -9.39 -10.78 -4.25
CA LEU A 176 -9.26 -10.83 -2.79
C LEU A 176 -10.15 -11.92 -2.21
N LEU A 177 -9.62 -12.66 -1.23
CA LEU A 177 -10.41 -13.58 -0.42
C LEU A 177 -10.52 -13.03 1.00
N ILE A 178 -11.74 -12.86 1.49
CA ILE A 178 -12.03 -12.26 2.78
C ILE A 178 -12.39 -13.35 3.78
N ASN A 179 -11.66 -13.41 4.89
CA ASN A 179 -11.94 -14.31 6.00
C ASN A 179 -12.24 -13.47 7.24
N ARG A 180 -13.51 -13.10 7.41
CA ARG A 180 -13.93 -12.34 8.60
C ARG A 180 -13.96 -13.20 9.88
N GLY A 181 -13.90 -14.53 9.75
CA GLY A 181 -14.03 -15.48 10.86
C GLY A 181 -15.39 -15.41 11.58
N ASP A 182 -15.56 -16.23 12.61
CA ASP A 182 -16.84 -16.36 13.31
C ASP A 182 -16.95 -15.53 14.60
N GLY A 183 -15.81 -15.15 15.18
CA GLY A 183 -15.72 -14.44 16.46
C GLY A 183 -16.41 -13.07 16.46
N PRO A 184 -16.77 -12.51 17.64
CA PRO A 184 -17.30 -11.15 17.72
C PRO A 184 -16.26 -10.15 17.21
N MET A 185 -16.69 -9.18 16.39
CA MET A 185 -15.85 -8.06 15.95
C MET A 185 -16.68 -6.78 15.92
N PRO A 186 -16.13 -5.63 16.35
CA PRO A 186 -16.80 -4.35 16.22
C PRO A 186 -17.03 -3.99 14.75
N VAL A 187 -18.20 -3.42 14.46
CA VAL A 187 -18.56 -3.00 13.11
C VAL A 187 -17.72 -1.80 12.68
N ARG A 188 -17.32 -1.75 11.39
CA ARG A 188 -16.45 -0.75 10.76
C ARG A 188 -14.98 -0.79 11.15
N GLU A 189 -14.59 -1.67 12.07
CA GLU A 189 -13.16 -1.90 12.33
C GLU A 189 -12.52 -2.71 11.20
N GLN A 190 -11.26 -2.41 10.92
CA GLN A 190 -10.48 -3.17 9.96
C GLN A 190 -10.25 -4.59 10.50
N LEU A 191 -10.37 -5.59 9.62
CA LEU A 191 -10.11 -6.97 10.00
C LEU A 191 -8.63 -7.14 10.37
N PRO A 192 -8.32 -7.84 11.48
CA PRO A 192 -6.95 -8.01 11.93
C PRO A 192 -6.15 -8.83 10.93
N LEU A 193 -4.98 -8.33 10.54
CA LEU A 193 -4.06 -9.01 9.64
C LEU A 193 -2.99 -9.74 10.44
N THR A 194 -2.73 -11.00 10.08
CA THR A 194 -1.67 -11.82 10.64
C THR A 194 -0.56 -11.92 9.61
N ILE A 195 0.59 -11.31 9.89
CA ILE A 195 1.75 -11.38 8.99
C ILE A 195 2.41 -12.76 9.16
N PRO A 196 2.60 -13.54 8.08
CA PRO A 196 3.33 -14.80 8.14
C PRO A 196 4.73 -14.63 8.77
N ASP A 197 5.14 -15.59 9.60
CA ASP A 197 6.43 -15.55 10.32
C ASP A 197 7.63 -15.37 9.39
N GLU A 198 7.56 -15.98 8.20
CA GLU A 198 8.58 -15.87 7.16
C GLU A 198 8.82 -14.41 6.75
N ILE A 199 7.74 -13.63 6.61
CA ILE A 199 7.80 -12.21 6.26
C ILE A 199 8.27 -11.39 7.45
N GLN A 200 7.82 -11.71 8.68
CA GLN A 200 8.31 -11.03 9.88
C GLN A 200 9.82 -11.19 10.06
N GLN A 201 10.33 -12.40 9.82
CA GLN A 201 11.77 -12.70 9.87
C GLN A 201 12.52 -11.96 8.77
N ALA A 202 12.02 -11.97 7.53
CA ALA A 202 12.63 -11.23 6.42
C ALA A 202 12.71 -9.72 6.70
N LEU A 203 11.63 -9.11 7.20
CA LEU A 203 11.61 -7.69 7.59
C LEU A 203 12.63 -7.38 8.71
N THR A 204 12.74 -8.27 9.69
CA THR A 204 13.70 -8.11 10.81
C THR A 204 15.14 -8.22 10.33
N GLN A 205 15.44 -9.16 9.43
CA GLN A 205 16.76 -9.32 8.82
C GLN A 205 17.13 -8.14 7.92
N ALA A 206 16.19 -7.64 7.12
CA ALA A 206 16.41 -6.46 6.27
C ALA A 206 16.74 -5.22 7.11
N ARG A 207 16.01 -5.00 8.21
CA ARG A 207 16.26 -3.88 9.14
C ARG A 207 17.62 -3.99 9.82
N SER A 208 18.02 -5.18 10.27
CA SER A 208 19.33 -5.36 10.92
C SER A 208 20.50 -5.14 9.94
N GLN A 209 20.35 -5.57 8.69
CA GLN A 209 21.34 -5.31 7.64
C GLN A 209 21.47 -3.82 7.32
N GLN A 210 20.36 -3.09 7.18
CA GLN A 210 20.38 -1.64 6.97
C GLN A 210 21.03 -0.89 8.14
N ALA A 211 20.71 -1.26 9.38
CA ALA A 211 21.31 -0.65 10.56
C ALA A 211 22.83 -0.89 10.63
N ALA A 212 23.28 -2.11 10.32
CA ALA A 212 24.70 -2.43 10.26
C ALA A 212 25.45 -1.64 9.16
N GLN A 213 24.83 -1.48 7.99
CA GLN A 213 25.39 -0.66 6.90
C GLN A 213 25.52 0.81 7.29
N GLN A 214 24.50 1.38 7.96
CA GLN A 214 24.55 2.76 8.45
C GLN A 214 25.64 2.96 9.51
N GLN A 215 25.80 2.01 10.43
CA GLN A 215 26.89 2.06 11.43
C GLN A 215 28.27 1.95 10.77
N ALA A 216 28.44 1.06 9.79
CA ALA A 216 29.70 0.94 9.06
C ALA A 216 30.05 2.23 8.28
N GLN A 217 29.06 2.86 7.64
CA GLN A 217 29.25 4.15 6.96
C GLN A 217 29.60 5.26 7.95
N ALA A 218 28.93 5.33 9.09
CA ALA A 218 29.23 6.31 10.14
C ALA A 218 30.65 6.14 10.70
N TYR A 219 31.09 4.88 10.91
CA TYR A 219 32.44 4.57 11.36
C TYR A 219 33.51 4.99 10.33
N GLN A 220 33.28 4.72 9.03
CA GLN A 220 34.19 5.14 7.96
C GLN A 220 34.33 6.67 7.88
N GLN A 221 33.24 7.42 8.06
CA GLN A 221 33.26 8.88 8.07
C GLN A 221 34.08 9.44 9.25
N GLN A 222 33.94 8.86 10.45
CA GLN A 222 34.74 9.27 11.62
C GLN A 222 36.23 8.99 11.43
N MET A 223 36.58 7.85 10.85
CA MET A 223 37.98 7.50 10.56
C MET A 223 38.62 8.42 9.51
N ALA A 224 37.86 8.81 8.48
CA ALA A 224 38.32 9.77 7.47
C ALA A 224 38.54 11.18 8.05
N ALA A 225 37.64 11.65 8.91
CA ALA A 225 37.77 12.95 9.58
C ALA A 225 38.98 12.99 10.55
N GLY A 226 39.25 11.89 11.26
CA GLY A 226 40.39 11.76 12.16
C GLY A 226 41.76 11.82 11.47
N GLN A 227 41.88 11.34 10.23
CA GLN A 227 43.12 11.42 9.45
C GLN A 227 43.43 12.85 8.97
N GLN A 228 42.43 13.62 8.57
CA GLN A 228 42.62 15.01 8.10
C GLN A 228 43.08 15.96 9.23
N GLY A 229 42.58 15.79 10.45
CA GLY A 229 43.02 16.56 11.62
C GLY A 229 44.49 16.34 11.97
N ARG A 230 45.00 15.13 11.74
CA ARG A 230 46.40 14.76 12.06
C ARG A 230 47.40 15.29 11.02
N SER A 231 47.01 15.41 9.75
CA SER A 231 47.84 16.01 8.70
C SER A 231 47.99 17.53 8.81
N GLY A 232 47.01 18.25 9.40
CA GLY A 232 47.09 19.70 9.62
C GLY A 232 48.02 20.11 10.78
N GLN A 233 48.12 19.29 11.83
CA GLN A 233 49.03 19.55 12.95
C GLN A 233 50.51 19.27 12.60
N ALA A 234 50.78 18.28 11.74
CA ALA A 234 52.15 17.96 11.32
C ALA A 234 52.78 19.06 10.43
N THR A 235 51.98 19.75 9.60
CA THR A 235 52.46 20.88 8.78
C THR A 235 52.71 22.15 9.60
N GLN A 236 51.94 22.42 10.66
CA GLN A 236 52.20 23.56 11.54
C GLN A 236 53.40 23.34 12.49
N ALA A 237 53.58 22.12 13.01
CA ALA A 237 54.74 21.80 13.85
C ALA A 237 56.07 21.87 13.07
N GLY A 238 56.07 21.50 11.78
CA GLY A 238 57.24 21.66 10.91
C GLY A 238 57.61 23.11 10.59
N ALA A 239 56.63 24.03 10.54
CA ALA A 239 56.87 25.44 10.26
C ALA A 239 57.40 26.23 11.47
N GLN A 240 57.00 25.86 12.69
CA GLN A 240 57.48 26.50 13.93
C GLN A 240 58.87 26.00 14.38
N ALA A 241 59.28 24.79 13.98
CA ALA A 241 60.64 24.30 14.27
C ALA A 241 61.73 24.95 13.38
N ALA A 242 61.36 25.56 12.25
CA ALA A 242 62.29 26.19 11.32
C ALA A 242 62.66 27.65 11.67
N SER A 243 62.08 28.23 12.73
CA SER A 243 62.26 29.65 13.09
C SER A 243 63.18 29.89 14.29
N ALA A 244 63.81 28.86 14.87
CA ALA A 244 64.63 28.99 16.09
C ALA A 244 66.03 28.36 15.95
N ASN A 245 66.91 28.96 15.14
CA ASN A 245 68.30 29.26 15.55
C ASN A 245 69.05 30.10 14.49
N PRO A 246 69.66 31.25 14.84
CA PRO A 246 70.56 32.01 13.98
C PRO A 246 72.06 31.69 14.23
N GLN A 247 72.89 32.02 13.23
CA GLN A 247 74.37 32.13 13.23
C GLN A 247 75.22 30.85 13.12
N ALA A 248 75.87 30.68 11.96
CA ALA A 248 77.28 31.05 11.75
C ALA A 248 77.74 30.70 10.31
N ALA A 249 78.28 31.69 9.60
CA ALA A 249 79.11 31.52 8.40
C ALA A 249 80.58 31.24 8.83
N PRO A 250 81.60 31.09 7.94
CA PRO A 250 81.60 31.06 6.46
C PRO A 250 82.51 29.95 5.85
N GLY A 251 82.56 29.86 4.51
CA GLY A 251 83.68 29.21 3.82
C GLY A 251 83.41 28.68 2.40
N ASN A 252 83.51 29.56 1.40
CA ASN A 252 83.81 29.20 -0.01
C ASN A 252 85.36 29.00 -0.11
N PRO A 253 85.98 28.33 -1.13
CA PRO A 253 85.63 28.48 -2.55
C PRO A 253 85.91 27.28 -3.51
N GLN A 254 85.46 27.45 -4.77
CA GLN A 254 86.12 27.07 -6.05
C GLN A 254 86.34 25.55 -6.33
N SER A 255 86.09 24.97 -7.51
CA SER A 255 86.05 25.44 -8.89
C SER A 255 85.34 24.38 -9.77
N ALA A 256 84.71 24.81 -10.86
CA ALA A 256 84.32 23.97 -11.99
C ALA A 256 85.53 23.75 -12.96
N PRO A 257 85.38 23.22 -14.20
CA PRO A 257 84.36 22.34 -14.78
C PRO A 257 84.99 21.15 -15.54
N GLY A 258 84.18 20.27 -16.14
CA GLY A 258 84.69 19.33 -17.15
C GLY A 258 83.61 18.43 -17.76
N ASN A 259 82.96 18.91 -18.81
CA ASN A 259 82.25 18.10 -19.82
C ASN A 259 83.30 17.32 -20.67
N PRO A 260 82.95 16.34 -21.53
CA PRO A 260 81.95 16.45 -22.60
C PRO A 260 80.71 15.55 -22.48
#